data_AF-A0A932DQH4-F1
#
_entry.id   AF-A0A932DQH4-F1
#
_cell.length_a   1.000
_cell.length_b   1.000
_cell.length_c   1.000
_cell.angle_alpha   90.00
_cell.angle_beta   90.00
_cell.angle_gamma   90.00
#
_symmetry.space_group_name_H-M   'P 1'
#
loop_
_entity.id
_entity.type
_entity.pdbx_description
1 polymer ?
#
loop_
_entity_poly.entity_id
_entity_poly.type
_entity_poly.pdbx_seq_one_letter_code
_entity_poly.pdbx_strand_id
1 'polypeptide(L)'
;ALDARVIRLPRHGASCPVGMGVSCSADRNIKGKINRDGVWLEELERNPGRLIPEEYRGKTKSNAVSVDLNRPMKEILAQLSKYPVTTQLSLTGPMIVARDIAHAKLKERLDRGAGLPQYFKDHPVYYAGPAKTPKGMPSGSFGPTTAGRMDSYVDLFQSHGASMIMIAKGNRSSQVTEACKKNGGFYLGSIGGPAALLAQENIKKVDVLEYPELGMEAVWKIEVEEFPAFILVDDKGNDFFHQVCP
;
A
#
# COMPACT_ATOMS: atom_id res chain seq x y z
N ALA A 1 -6.95 -7.65 -17.14
CA ALA A 1 -5.64 -8.25 -17.45
C ALA A 1 -5.10 -7.61 -18.73
N LEU A 2 -3.79 -7.42 -18.89
CA LEU A 2 -3.22 -6.88 -20.14
C LEU A 2 -3.29 -7.92 -21.27
N ASP A 3 -2.97 -9.17 -20.95
CA ASP A 3 -3.13 -10.34 -21.80
C ASP A 3 -3.26 -11.61 -20.95
N ALA A 4 -3.42 -12.76 -21.62
CA ALA A 4 -3.43 -14.08 -20.99
C ALA A 4 -2.53 -15.04 -21.77
N ARG A 5 -1.89 -15.98 -21.06
CA ARG A 5 -1.11 -17.07 -21.65
C ARG A 5 -1.58 -18.39 -21.02
N VAL A 6 -1.95 -19.35 -21.88
CA VAL A 6 -2.44 -20.67 -21.46
C VAL A 6 -1.57 -21.73 -22.11
N ILE A 7 -0.96 -22.59 -21.30
CA ILE A 7 -0.09 -23.67 -21.76
C ILE A 7 -0.70 -25.00 -21.33
N ARG A 8 -1.05 -25.84 -22.31
CA ARG A 8 -1.52 -27.21 -22.07
C ARG A 8 -0.32 -28.15 -22.09
N LEU A 9 -0.06 -28.81 -20.96
CA LEU A 9 1.04 -29.78 -20.82
C LEU A 9 0.51 -31.21 -20.77
N PRO A 10 1.29 -32.23 -21.19
CA PRO A 10 0.94 -33.63 -20.93
C PRO A 10 0.83 -33.91 -19.43
N ARG A 11 0.10 -34.96 -19.07
CA ARG A 11 -0.13 -35.35 -17.67
C ARG A 11 -0.30 -36.86 -17.55
N HIS A 12 0.01 -37.41 -16.38
CA HIS A 12 -0.38 -38.77 -16.01
C HIS A 12 -1.92 -38.89 -15.93
N GLY A 13 -2.49 -40.06 -16.21
CA GLY A 13 -3.95 -40.27 -16.23
C GLY A 13 -4.66 -39.84 -14.94
N ALA A 14 -4.02 -40.12 -13.79
CA ALA A 14 -4.50 -39.82 -12.44
C ALA A 14 -4.12 -38.43 -11.90
N SER A 15 -3.50 -37.55 -12.71
CA SER A 15 -3.04 -36.24 -12.25
C SER A 15 -3.52 -35.15 -13.20
N CYS A 16 -3.92 -33.99 -12.68
CA CYS A 16 -4.31 -32.83 -13.47
C CYS A 16 -3.91 -31.54 -12.74
N PRO A 17 -2.59 -31.26 -12.60
CA PRO A 17 -2.14 -30.04 -11.94
C PRO A 17 -2.54 -28.82 -12.76
N VAL A 18 -2.99 -27.77 -12.07
CA VAL A 18 -3.28 -26.46 -12.65
C VAL A 18 -2.48 -25.42 -11.89
N GLY A 19 -1.65 -24.68 -12.63
CA GLY A 19 -0.90 -23.53 -12.10
C GLY A 19 -1.50 -22.24 -12.62
N MET A 20 -1.68 -21.26 -11.74
CA MET A 20 -2.12 -19.91 -12.09
C MET A 20 -1.15 -18.90 -11.48
N GLY A 21 -0.75 -17.93 -12.28
CA GLY A 21 0.19 -16.90 -11.87
C GLY A 21 -0.02 -15.62 -12.67
N VAL A 22 0.58 -14.53 -12.18
CA VAL A 22 0.51 -13.22 -12.81
C VAL A 22 1.88 -12.58 -12.82
N SER A 23 2.21 -11.84 -13.88
CA SER A 23 3.22 -10.78 -13.77
C SER A 23 2.50 -9.49 -13.38
N CYS A 24 3.07 -8.75 -12.43
CA CYS A 24 2.46 -7.53 -11.92
C CYS A 24 2.89 -6.30 -12.74
N SER A 25 2.43 -5.10 -12.37
CA SER A 25 2.86 -3.85 -13.02
C SER A 25 4.39 -3.63 -12.99
N ALA A 26 5.09 -4.28 -12.05
CA ALA A 26 6.54 -4.35 -12.03
C ALA A 26 7.03 -5.61 -12.79
N ASP A 27 6.62 -5.74 -14.06
CA ASP A 27 7.00 -6.82 -14.97
C ASP A 27 8.49 -6.70 -15.33
N ARG A 28 9.31 -7.57 -14.76
CA ARG A 28 10.78 -7.43 -14.75
C ARG A 28 11.43 -8.76 -15.05
N ASN A 29 11.67 -8.99 -16.33
CA ASN A 29 12.44 -10.11 -16.85
C ASN A 29 13.42 -9.58 -17.91
N ILE A 30 14.58 -10.23 -18.05
CA ILE A 30 15.57 -9.90 -19.08
C ILE A 30 16.21 -11.19 -19.57
N LYS A 31 16.19 -11.44 -20.87
CA LYS A 31 16.91 -12.56 -21.48
C LYS A 31 18.38 -12.21 -21.65
N GLY A 32 19.23 -13.21 -21.53
CA GLY A 32 20.66 -13.10 -21.84
C GLY A 32 21.12 -14.32 -22.65
N LYS A 33 22.15 -14.13 -23.47
CA LYS A 33 22.84 -15.23 -24.15
C LYS A 33 24.34 -14.97 -24.19
N ILE A 34 25.11 -16.05 -24.15
CA ILE A 34 26.57 -16.04 -24.34
C ILE A 34 26.86 -16.94 -25.53
N ASN A 35 27.67 -16.47 -26.46
CA ASN A 35 28.15 -17.26 -27.60
C ASN A 35 29.60 -16.92 -27.92
N ARG A 36 30.14 -17.48 -29.01
CA ARG A 36 31.52 -17.23 -29.45
C ARG A 36 31.82 -15.75 -29.72
N ASP A 37 30.78 -14.95 -29.95
CA ASP A 37 30.87 -13.54 -30.32
C ASP A 37 30.73 -12.60 -29.11
N GLY A 38 30.41 -13.14 -27.92
CA GLY A 38 30.38 -12.38 -26.67
C GLY A 38 29.14 -12.61 -25.81
N VAL A 39 28.82 -11.59 -25.00
CA VAL A 39 27.72 -11.58 -24.03
C VAL A 39 26.65 -10.62 -24.51
N TRP A 40 25.40 -11.08 -24.54
CA TRP A 40 24.26 -10.33 -25.03
C TRP A 40 23.17 -10.27 -23.97
N LEU A 41 22.51 -9.12 -23.88
CA LEU A 41 21.33 -8.89 -23.05
C LEU A 41 20.19 -8.37 -23.92
N GLU A 42 18.97 -8.74 -23.56
CA GLU A 42 17.75 -8.22 -24.17
C GLU A 42 17.68 -6.69 -24.01
N GLU A 43 17.37 -6.01 -25.11
CA GLU A 43 17.19 -4.57 -25.11
C GLU A 43 15.79 -4.22 -24.61
N LEU A 44 15.73 -3.38 -23.57
CA LEU A 44 14.50 -2.84 -23.02
C LEU A 44 14.27 -1.41 -23.53
N GLU A 45 13.02 -0.94 -23.44
CA GLU A 45 12.65 0.43 -23.80
C GLU A 45 13.38 1.45 -22.91
N ARG A 46 14.10 2.40 -23.55
CA ARG A 46 14.89 3.44 -22.88
C ARG A 46 14.19 4.79 -22.78
N ASN A 47 13.14 5.01 -23.56
CA ASN A 47 12.33 6.21 -23.56
C ASN A 47 10.83 5.87 -23.38
N PRO A 48 10.43 5.34 -22.21
CA PRO A 48 9.05 4.92 -21.98
C PRO A 48 8.04 6.08 -22.00
N GLY A 49 8.47 7.33 -21.79
CA GLY A 49 7.60 8.50 -21.84
C GLY A 49 6.89 8.70 -23.19
N ARG A 50 7.46 8.18 -24.28
CA ARG A 50 6.82 8.18 -25.61
C ARG A 50 5.50 7.40 -25.66
N LEU A 51 5.30 6.45 -24.73
CA LEU A 51 4.11 5.61 -24.65
C LEU A 51 2.96 6.31 -23.91
N ILE A 52 3.20 7.46 -23.28
CA ILE A 52 2.19 8.24 -22.58
C ILE A 52 1.57 9.22 -23.58
N PRO A 53 0.25 9.14 -23.86
CA PRO A 53 -0.45 10.13 -24.70
C PRO A 53 -0.29 11.55 -24.14
N GLU A 54 -0.21 12.54 -25.02
CA GLU A 54 0.14 13.91 -24.65
C GLU A 54 -0.86 14.52 -23.66
N GLU A 55 -2.14 14.22 -23.80
CA GLU A 55 -3.21 14.63 -22.90
C GLU A 55 -3.08 14.10 -21.46
N TYR A 56 -2.31 13.02 -21.26
CA TYR A 56 -2.05 12.42 -19.95
C TYR A 56 -0.66 12.75 -19.41
N ARG A 57 0.14 13.55 -20.13
CA ARG A 57 1.44 14.01 -19.64
C ARG A 57 1.25 15.16 -18.67
N GLY A 58 1.51 14.91 -17.39
CA GLY A 58 1.51 15.94 -16.33
C GLY A 58 0.46 15.71 -15.26
N LYS A 59 0.34 16.66 -14.33
CA LYS A 59 -0.64 16.59 -13.24
C LYS A 59 -2.02 17.00 -13.77
N THR A 60 -2.98 16.08 -13.73
CA THR A 60 -4.39 16.40 -13.94
C THR A 60 -4.98 17.00 -12.66
N LYS A 61 -5.86 18.00 -12.80
CA LYS A 61 -6.62 18.51 -11.65
C LYS A 61 -7.52 17.40 -11.12
N SER A 62 -7.29 16.99 -9.89
CA SER A 62 -8.15 16.04 -9.19
C SER A 62 -9.17 16.80 -8.34
N ASN A 63 -10.42 16.34 -8.36
CA ASN A 63 -11.46 16.77 -7.43
C ASN A 63 -11.35 16.01 -6.08
N ALA A 64 -10.15 15.55 -5.71
CA ALA A 64 -9.91 14.82 -4.48
C ALA A 64 -10.24 15.66 -3.26
N VAL A 65 -10.83 15.01 -2.26
CA VAL A 65 -11.04 15.62 -0.95
C VAL A 65 -9.69 15.74 -0.25
N SER A 66 -9.32 16.97 0.11
CA SER A 66 -8.11 17.21 0.89
C SER A 66 -8.33 16.80 2.34
N VAL A 67 -7.40 16.03 2.91
CA VAL A 67 -7.43 15.55 4.30
C VAL A 67 -6.13 15.94 4.98
N ASP A 68 -6.24 16.79 6.01
CA ASP A 68 -5.11 17.19 6.84
C ASP A 68 -4.90 16.16 7.97
N LEU A 69 -3.80 15.41 7.88
CA LEU A 69 -3.40 14.38 8.83
C LEU A 69 -2.72 14.95 10.08
N ASN A 70 -2.50 16.26 10.16
CA ASN A 70 -2.00 16.91 11.39
C ASN A 70 -3.11 17.11 12.43
N ARG A 71 -4.38 16.90 12.05
CA ARG A 71 -5.52 17.00 12.97
C ARG A 71 -5.56 15.79 13.92
N PRO A 72 -6.18 15.92 15.10
CA PRO A 72 -6.42 14.77 15.98
C PRO A 72 -7.19 13.65 15.25
N MET A 73 -6.83 12.39 15.48
CA MET A 73 -7.42 11.21 14.82
C MET A 73 -8.95 11.24 14.79
N LYS A 74 -9.60 11.63 15.90
CA LYS A 74 -11.06 11.74 15.99
C LYS A 74 -11.66 12.71 14.96
N GLU A 75 -10.98 13.80 14.66
CA GLU A 75 -11.43 14.78 13.67
C GLU A 75 -11.23 14.27 12.24
N ILE A 76 -10.11 13.58 11.98
CA ILE A 76 -9.85 12.95 10.68
C ILE A 76 -10.96 11.91 10.39
N LEU A 77 -11.25 11.03 11.35
CA LEU A 77 -12.33 10.04 11.24
C LEU A 77 -13.69 10.70 11.00
N ALA A 78 -14.00 11.79 11.72
CA ALA A 78 -15.25 12.53 11.52
C ALA A 78 -15.33 13.20 10.14
N GLN A 79 -14.21 13.63 9.56
CA GLN A 79 -14.16 14.09 8.18
C GLN A 79 -14.40 12.94 7.19
N LEU A 80 -13.67 11.84 7.33
CA LEU A 80 -13.79 10.67 6.44
C LEU A 80 -15.21 10.09 6.44
N SER A 81 -15.88 10.06 7.60
CA SER A 81 -17.24 9.53 7.74
C SER A 81 -18.30 10.27 6.92
N LYS A 82 -18.01 11.50 6.46
CA LYS A 82 -18.90 12.28 5.58
C LYS A 82 -18.95 11.74 4.15
N TYR A 83 -18.02 10.88 3.76
CA TYR A 83 -17.83 10.46 2.37
C TYR A 83 -18.09 8.95 2.22
N PRO A 84 -18.66 8.52 1.08
CA PRO A 84 -18.83 7.11 0.79
C PRO A 84 -17.50 6.46 0.37
N VAL A 85 -17.48 5.12 0.35
CA VAL A 85 -16.47 4.36 -0.42
C VAL A 85 -16.43 4.85 -1.87
N THR A 86 -15.31 4.61 -2.58
CA THR A 86 -14.96 5.17 -3.91
C THR A 86 -14.43 6.61 -3.90
N THR A 87 -14.61 7.37 -2.81
CA THR A 87 -14.17 8.78 -2.73
C THR A 87 -12.64 8.89 -2.85
N GLN A 88 -12.17 9.72 -3.79
CA GLN A 88 -10.76 10.05 -3.95
C GLN A 88 -10.31 11.08 -2.89
N LEU A 89 -9.16 10.81 -2.27
CA LEU A 89 -8.56 11.61 -1.21
C LEU A 89 -7.16 12.10 -1.62
N SER A 90 -6.78 13.25 -1.08
CA SER A 90 -5.44 13.83 -1.14
C SER A 90 -4.99 14.07 0.30
N LEU A 91 -4.04 13.26 0.79
CA LEU A 91 -3.62 13.23 2.19
C LEU A 91 -2.34 14.06 2.39
N THR A 92 -2.34 14.94 3.38
CA THR A 92 -1.17 15.76 3.73
C THR A 92 -0.91 15.71 5.24
N GLY A 93 0.33 15.44 5.65
CA GLY A 93 0.77 15.38 7.04
C GLY A 93 1.44 14.04 7.40
N PRO A 94 1.55 13.72 8.71
CA PRO A 94 2.32 12.58 9.17
C PRO A 94 1.60 11.25 8.96
N MET A 95 2.36 10.22 8.58
CA MET A 95 1.92 8.82 8.58
C MET A 95 2.96 7.93 9.25
N ILE A 96 2.46 6.86 9.89
CA ILE A 96 3.31 5.81 10.45
C ILE A 96 3.38 4.67 9.46
N VAL A 97 4.58 4.21 9.15
CA VAL A 97 4.79 3.06 8.28
C VAL A 97 5.09 1.85 9.11
N ALA A 98 4.29 0.79 8.94
CA ALA A 98 4.52 -0.50 9.58
C ALA A 98 3.92 -1.60 8.70
N ARG A 99 4.58 -2.76 8.67
CA ARG A 99 4.10 -3.94 7.93
C ARG A 99 4.38 -5.22 8.70
N ASP A 100 4.32 -6.36 8.00
CA ASP A 100 4.38 -7.74 8.49
C ASP A 100 5.11 -7.93 9.85
N ILE A 101 6.44 -7.73 9.93
CA ILE A 101 7.21 -7.99 11.16
C ILE A 101 6.92 -6.95 12.26
N ALA A 102 6.78 -5.67 11.90
CA ALA A 102 6.43 -4.62 12.86
C ALA A 102 5.04 -4.87 13.49
N HIS A 103 4.06 -5.32 12.71
CA HIS A 103 2.74 -5.71 13.23
C HIS A 103 2.84 -6.88 14.21
N ALA A 104 3.65 -7.90 13.88
CA ALA A 104 3.89 -9.02 14.78
C ALA A 104 4.54 -8.57 16.10
N LYS A 105 5.52 -7.64 16.06
CA LYS A 105 6.15 -7.06 17.26
C LYS A 105 5.19 -6.23 18.10
N LEU A 106 4.33 -5.44 17.47
CA LEU A 106 3.28 -4.66 18.14
C LEU A 106 2.25 -5.58 18.80
N LYS A 107 1.88 -6.69 18.16
CA LYS A 107 1.04 -7.73 18.76
C LYS A 107 1.75 -8.39 19.97
N GLU A 108 3.01 -8.78 19.84
CA GLU A 108 3.80 -9.36 20.95
C GLU A 108 3.87 -8.41 22.15
N ARG A 109 4.03 -7.10 21.89
CA ARG A 109 4.00 -6.06 22.92
C ARG A 109 2.63 -6.00 23.62
N LEU A 110 1.55 -6.06 22.84
CA LEU A 110 0.19 -6.06 23.37
C LEU A 110 -0.12 -7.32 24.20
N ASP A 111 0.26 -8.50 23.70
CA ASP A 111 0.08 -9.79 24.39
C ASP A 111 0.79 -9.82 25.76
N ARG A 112 1.88 -9.06 25.92
CA ARG A 112 2.62 -8.88 27.19
C ARG A 112 2.04 -7.80 28.11
N GLY A 113 0.92 -7.17 27.74
CA GLY A 113 0.28 -6.12 28.53
C GLY A 113 0.97 -4.74 28.44
N ALA A 114 1.95 -4.56 27.57
CA ALA A 114 2.66 -3.28 27.40
C ALA A 114 1.93 -2.28 26.49
N GLY A 115 0.73 -2.64 26.02
CA GLY A 115 -0.13 -1.82 25.17
C GLY A 115 0.46 -1.49 23.80
N LEU A 116 -0.30 -0.74 23.00
CA LEU A 116 0.15 -0.22 21.71
C LEU A 116 0.77 1.18 21.87
N PRO A 117 1.85 1.49 21.12
CA PRO A 117 2.51 2.79 21.17
C PRO A 117 1.58 3.93 20.76
N GLN A 118 1.79 5.11 21.35
CA GLN A 118 0.95 6.29 21.09
C GLN A 118 0.99 6.74 19.63
N TYR A 119 2.17 6.68 18.99
CA TYR A 119 2.31 7.03 17.57
C TYR A 119 1.39 6.19 16.65
N PHE A 120 1.07 4.96 17.05
CA PHE A 120 0.25 4.03 16.28
C PHE A 120 -1.26 4.27 16.47
N LYS A 121 -1.62 5.10 17.46
CA LYS A 121 -2.97 5.58 17.75
C LYS A 121 -3.23 6.94 17.12
N ASP A 122 -2.23 7.80 17.13
CA ASP A 122 -2.37 9.21 16.73
C ASP A 122 -2.32 9.43 15.21
N HIS A 123 -1.75 8.49 14.45
CA HIS A 123 -1.49 8.67 13.02
C HIS A 123 -2.04 7.52 12.17
N PRO A 124 -2.40 7.77 10.89
CA PRO A 124 -2.70 6.71 9.94
C PRO A 124 -1.52 5.74 9.76
N VAL A 125 -1.81 4.46 9.55
CA VAL A 125 -0.82 3.41 9.37
C VAL A 125 -0.72 3.02 7.90
N TYR A 126 0.39 3.40 7.26
CA TYR A 126 0.75 3.04 5.90
C TYR A 126 1.51 1.71 5.87
N TYR A 127 0.98 0.72 5.17
CA TYR A 127 1.65 -0.57 5.03
C TYR A 127 2.61 -0.49 3.85
N ALA A 128 3.89 -0.28 4.13
CA ALA A 128 4.94 -0.19 3.12
C ALA A 128 6.31 -0.56 3.70
N GLY A 129 7.30 -0.70 2.82
CA GLY A 129 8.72 -0.78 3.19
C GLY A 129 9.54 -0.01 2.16
N PRO A 130 10.39 0.95 2.56
CA PRO A 130 11.10 1.80 1.62
C PRO A 130 12.26 1.06 0.94
N ALA A 131 12.51 1.39 -0.32
CA ALA A 131 13.81 1.13 -0.94
C ALA A 131 14.89 2.09 -0.40
N LYS A 132 16.16 1.83 -0.71
CA LYS A 132 17.27 2.70 -0.32
C LYS A 132 17.08 4.12 -0.89
N THR A 133 17.29 5.13 -0.05
CA THR A 133 17.19 6.54 -0.45
C THR A 133 18.39 6.96 -1.31
N PRO A 134 18.17 7.45 -2.55
CA PRO A 134 19.23 8.03 -3.36
C PRO A 134 19.84 9.28 -2.72
N LYS A 135 21.12 9.55 -3.00
CA LYS A 135 21.80 10.75 -2.48
C LYS A 135 21.07 12.02 -2.93
N GLY A 136 20.74 12.88 -1.98
CA GLY A 136 20.08 14.17 -2.24
C GLY A 136 18.57 14.09 -2.50
N MET A 137 17.95 12.91 -2.35
CA MET A 137 16.50 12.74 -2.44
C MET A 137 15.86 12.56 -1.06
N PRO A 138 14.59 12.97 -0.88
CA PRO A 138 13.88 12.83 0.39
C PRO A 138 13.52 11.38 0.74
N SER A 139 13.32 10.53 -0.27
CA SER A 139 12.92 9.12 -0.11
C SER A 139 13.44 8.26 -1.25
N GLY A 140 13.68 6.98 -0.97
CA GLY A 140 13.71 5.95 -2.02
C GLY A 140 12.30 5.58 -2.49
N SER A 141 12.18 4.75 -3.54
CA SER A 141 10.88 4.23 -3.99
C SER A 141 10.10 3.61 -2.83
N PHE A 142 8.85 4.06 -2.61
CA PHE A 142 8.13 3.77 -1.36
C PHE A 142 6.62 3.56 -1.56
N GLY A 143 6.28 2.56 -2.39
CA GLY A 143 4.89 2.19 -2.69
C GLY A 143 4.25 1.28 -1.63
N PRO A 144 2.91 1.11 -1.68
CA PRO A 144 2.17 0.31 -0.72
C PRO A 144 2.45 -1.18 -0.87
N THR A 145 2.30 -1.92 0.22
CA THR A 145 2.28 -3.40 0.25
C THR A 145 0.86 -3.93 0.32
N THR A 146 0.68 -5.23 0.05
CA THR A 146 -0.65 -5.88 0.05
C THR A 146 -1.28 -5.82 1.44
N ALA A 147 -2.46 -5.22 1.54
CA ALA A 147 -3.17 -4.99 2.80
C ALA A 147 -3.60 -6.29 3.50
N GLY A 148 -4.06 -7.27 2.72
CA GLY A 148 -4.62 -8.54 3.18
C GLY A 148 -3.76 -9.30 4.21
N ARG A 149 -2.43 -9.12 4.16
CA ARG A 149 -1.49 -9.81 5.07
C ARG A 149 -1.57 -9.31 6.51
N MET A 150 -2.13 -8.11 6.73
CA MET A 150 -2.30 -7.50 8.05
C MET A 150 -3.75 -7.61 8.57
N ASP A 151 -4.65 -8.31 7.87
CA ASP A 151 -6.08 -8.35 8.22
C ASP A 151 -6.34 -8.91 9.62
N SER A 152 -5.57 -9.92 10.05
CA SER A 152 -5.71 -10.54 11.37
C SER A 152 -5.39 -9.63 12.55
N TYR A 153 -4.73 -8.50 12.33
CA TYR A 153 -4.37 -7.54 13.38
C TYR A 153 -5.41 -6.43 13.57
N VAL A 154 -6.33 -6.23 12.61
CA VAL A 154 -7.13 -5.00 12.53
C VAL A 154 -8.08 -4.85 13.72
N ASP A 155 -8.98 -5.81 13.98
CA ASP A 155 -9.93 -5.70 15.10
C ASP A 155 -9.21 -5.64 16.45
N LEU A 156 -8.12 -6.40 16.61
CA LEU A 156 -7.30 -6.36 17.80
C LEU A 156 -6.69 -4.98 18.04
N PHE A 157 -6.13 -4.34 17.02
CA PHE A 157 -5.50 -3.02 17.17
C PHE A 157 -6.54 -1.91 17.34
N GLN A 158 -7.66 -1.97 16.61
CA GLN A 158 -8.73 -0.98 16.69
C GLN A 158 -9.47 -1.03 18.02
N SER A 159 -9.70 -2.22 18.59
CA SER A 159 -10.26 -2.35 19.95
C SER A 159 -9.37 -1.73 21.04
N HIS A 160 -8.09 -1.48 20.74
CA HIS A 160 -7.14 -0.77 21.60
C HIS A 160 -6.89 0.69 21.16
N GLY A 161 -7.75 1.22 20.28
CA GLY A 161 -7.74 2.60 19.79
C GLY A 161 -6.62 2.90 18.78
N ALA A 162 -6.07 1.89 18.11
CA ALA A 162 -4.94 2.03 17.19
C ALA A 162 -5.28 1.50 15.79
N SER A 163 -4.48 1.85 14.78
CA SER A 163 -4.74 1.44 13.38
C SER A 163 -6.15 1.80 12.88
N MET A 164 -6.66 2.95 13.34
CA MET A 164 -8.00 3.45 12.99
C MET A 164 -8.11 3.82 11.51
N ILE A 165 -7.02 4.31 10.91
CA ILE A 165 -6.94 4.59 9.47
C ILE A 165 -5.75 3.80 8.92
N MET A 166 -6.03 2.94 7.94
CA MET A 166 -5.05 2.05 7.32
C MET A 166 -4.87 2.43 5.86
N ILE A 167 -3.63 2.48 5.36
CA ILE A 167 -3.33 2.87 3.98
C ILE A 167 -2.47 1.79 3.34
N ALA A 168 -2.92 1.17 2.26
CA ALA A 168 -2.20 0.07 1.60
C ALA A 168 -2.73 -0.17 0.18
N LYS A 169 -2.51 -1.36 -0.41
CA LYS A 169 -3.07 -1.74 -1.71
C LYS A 169 -3.75 -3.11 -1.70
N GLY A 170 -4.70 -3.29 -2.60
CA GLY A 170 -5.46 -4.53 -2.79
C GLY A 170 -6.75 -4.58 -1.98
N ASN A 171 -7.60 -5.55 -2.29
CA ASN A 171 -8.78 -5.86 -1.50
C ASN A 171 -8.41 -6.53 -0.17
N ARG A 172 -9.34 -6.52 0.77
CA ARG A 172 -9.19 -7.10 2.11
C ARG A 172 -10.32 -8.09 2.37
N SER A 173 -10.14 -8.91 3.40
CA SER A 173 -11.18 -9.83 3.86
C SER A 173 -12.31 -9.09 4.61
N SER A 174 -13.50 -9.70 4.64
CA SER A 174 -14.68 -9.13 5.31
C SER A 174 -14.48 -8.84 6.80
N GLN A 175 -13.55 -9.52 7.47
CA GLN A 175 -13.21 -9.24 8.88
C GLN A 175 -12.74 -7.80 9.09
N VAL A 176 -12.09 -7.20 8.08
CA VAL A 176 -11.64 -5.80 8.16
C VAL A 176 -12.82 -4.85 8.03
N THR A 177 -13.77 -5.15 7.14
CA THR A 177 -15.02 -4.40 6.99
C THR A 177 -15.85 -4.41 8.28
N GLU A 178 -15.98 -5.57 8.91
CA GLU A 178 -16.66 -5.69 10.21
C GLU A 178 -15.90 -4.97 11.34
N ALA A 179 -14.56 -5.06 11.37
CA ALA A 179 -13.75 -4.35 12.34
C ALA A 179 -13.88 -2.82 12.21
N CYS A 180 -13.81 -2.30 10.98
CA CYS A 180 -14.00 -0.88 10.69
C CYS A 180 -15.40 -0.41 11.11
N LYS A 181 -16.45 -1.17 10.78
CA LYS A 181 -17.82 -0.88 11.22
C LYS A 181 -17.98 -0.89 12.74
N LYS A 182 -17.35 -1.86 13.41
CA LYS A 182 -17.43 -2.03 14.87
C LYS A 182 -16.71 -0.92 15.63
N ASN A 183 -15.54 -0.51 15.15
CA ASN A 183 -14.64 0.40 15.87
C ASN A 183 -14.63 1.83 15.31
N GLY A 184 -15.27 2.09 14.17
CA GLY A 184 -15.25 3.40 13.50
C GLY A 184 -13.97 3.65 12.70
N GLY A 185 -13.40 2.61 12.10
CA GLY A 185 -12.15 2.67 11.33
C GLY A 185 -12.34 2.81 9.81
N PHE A 186 -11.25 3.06 9.10
CA PHE A 186 -11.22 3.21 7.64
C PHE A 186 -10.04 2.46 7.01
N TYR A 187 -10.25 1.90 5.82
CA TYR A 187 -9.19 1.45 4.94
C TYR A 187 -9.15 2.32 3.68
N LEU A 188 -8.00 2.93 3.46
CA LEU A 188 -7.70 3.77 2.31
C LEU A 188 -6.79 3.02 1.34
N GLY A 189 -7.21 2.91 0.08
CA GLY A 189 -6.44 2.31 -1.00
C GLY A 189 -5.52 3.32 -1.67
N SER A 190 -4.22 3.08 -1.60
CA SER A 190 -3.23 3.74 -2.46
C SER A 190 -3.00 2.93 -3.74
N ILE A 191 -2.51 3.60 -4.78
CA ILE A 191 -2.21 2.98 -6.06
C ILE A 191 -0.96 2.11 -5.92
N GLY A 192 -1.11 0.81 -6.15
CA GLY A 192 0.01 -0.14 -6.16
C GLY A 192 0.80 -0.08 -7.46
N GLY A 193 2.12 0.08 -7.38
CA GLY A 193 3.01 0.11 -8.55
C GLY A 193 3.89 1.37 -8.67
N PRO A 194 3.34 2.60 -8.68
CA PRO A 194 4.08 3.84 -8.98
C PRO A 194 4.94 4.35 -7.80
N ALA A 195 5.75 3.47 -7.19
CA ALA A 195 6.52 3.74 -5.98
C ALA A 195 7.55 4.87 -6.12
N ALA A 196 8.17 5.01 -7.30
CA ALA A 196 9.13 6.07 -7.57
C ALA A 196 8.44 7.45 -7.66
N LEU A 197 7.26 7.51 -8.28
CA LEU A 197 6.47 8.74 -8.38
C LEU A 197 5.99 9.19 -7.00
N LEU A 198 5.47 8.28 -6.17
CA LEU A 198 5.08 8.59 -4.78
C LEU A 198 6.26 9.13 -3.96
N ALA A 199 7.45 8.54 -4.12
CA ALA A 199 8.65 9.00 -3.43
C ALA A 199 9.10 10.39 -3.87
N GLN A 200 9.01 10.69 -5.17
CA GLN A 200 9.43 11.96 -5.73
C GLN A 200 8.43 13.08 -5.42
N GLU A 201 7.14 12.81 -5.58
CA GLU A 201 6.10 13.86 -5.55
C GLU A 201 5.47 14.02 -4.17
N ASN A 202 5.34 12.94 -3.39
CA ASN A 202 4.46 12.93 -2.21
C ASN A 202 5.19 12.76 -0.89
N ILE A 203 6.33 12.05 -0.83
CA ILE A 203 7.03 11.79 0.44
C ILE A 203 8.15 12.81 0.62
N LYS A 204 8.04 13.63 1.66
CA LYS A 204 8.94 14.77 1.92
C LYS A 204 9.99 14.48 2.97
N LYS A 205 9.71 13.55 3.88
CA LYS A 205 10.63 13.14 4.94
C LYS A 205 10.41 11.68 5.32
N VAL A 206 11.48 10.98 5.70
CA VAL A 206 11.45 9.59 6.17
C VAL A 206 12.40 9.46 7.37
N ASP A 207 11.86 9.15 8.54
CA ASP A 207 12.63 8.89 9.76
C ASP A 207 12.33 7.48 10.28
N VAL A 208 13.35 6.75 10.73
CA VAL A 208 13.15 5.48 11.47
C VAL A 208 12.65 5.83 12.87
N LEU A 209 11.55 5.22 13.29
CA LEU A 209 10.92 5.49 14.58
C LEU A 209 11.17 4.38 15.61
N GLU A 210 11.01 3.12 15.22
CA GLU A 210 11.22 1.97 16.11
C GLU A 210 11.68 0.74 15.32
N TYR A 211 12.37 -0.18 15.99
CA TYR A 211 12.89 -1.44 15.44
C TYR A 211 13.84 -1.27 14.22
N PRO A 212 14.89 -0.42 14.31
CA PRO A 212 15.83 -0.21 13.20
C PRO A 212 16.51 -1.51 12.73
N GLU A 213 16.64 -2.50 13.61
CA GLU A 213 17.20 -3.83 13.31
C GLU A 213 16.39 -4.61 12.26
N LEU A 214 15.13 -4.24 12.01
CA LEU A 214 14.26 -4.87 11.02
C LEU A 214 14.49 -4.36 9.58
N GLY A 215 15.43 -3.44 9.38
CA GLY A 215 15.74 -2.88 8.07
C GLY A 215 14.51 -2.21 7.44
N MET A 216 14.12 -2.62 6.23
CA MET A 216 12.97 -2.02 5.54
C MET A 216 11.62 -2.28 6.21
N GLU A 217 11.55 -3.23 7.16
CA GLU A 217 10.35 -3.53 7.95
C GLU A 217 10.32 -2.86 9.33
N ALA A 218 11.26 -1.95 9.61
CA ALA A 218 11.20 -1.07 10.77
C ALA A 218 9.90 -0.25 10.79
N VAL A 219 9.57 0.33 11.94
CA VAL A 219 8.53 1.36 11.99
C VAL A 219 9.14 2.67 11.55
N TRP A 220 8.52 3.32 10.57
CA TRP A 220 8.96 4.63 10.08
C TRP A 220 7.91 5.69 10.40
N LYS A 221 8.35 6.93 10.51
CA LYS A 221 7.48 8.12 10.41
C LYS A 221 7.81 8.84 9.12
N ILE A 222 6.78 9.13 8.32
CA ILE A 222 6.92 9.88 7.08
C ILE A 222 6.05 11.13 7.10
N GLU A 223 6.51 12.18 6.44
CA GLU A 223 5.72 13.37 6.14
C GLU A 223 5.34 13.32 4.66
N VAL A 224 4.04 13.44 4.38
CA VAL A 224 3.53 13.41 3.00
C VAL A 224 2.75 14.66 2.62
N GLU A 225 2.76 14.97 1.34
CA GLU A 225 1.97 16.04 0.73
C GLU A 225 1.21 15.49 -0.48
N GLU A 226 -0.07 15.83 -0.57
CA GLU A 226 -0.96 15.46 -1.69
C GLU A 226 -0.97 13.96 -2.01
N PHE A 227 -0.80 13.10 -1.00
CA PHE A 227 -0.67 11.66 -1.19
C PHE A 227 -2.02 11.06 -1.64
N PRO A 228 -2.08 10.39 -2.80
CA PRO A 228 -3.35 9.92 -3.36
C PRO A 228 -3.84 8.64 -2.67
N ALA A 229 -5.12 8.63 -2.30
CA ALA A 229 -5.80 7.45 -1.77
C ALA A 229 -7.29 7.43 -2.13
N PHE A 230 -7.96 6.31 -1.90
CA PHE A 230 -9.41 6.15 -2.05
C PHE A 230 -10.01 5.54 -0.79
N ILE A 231 -11.21 5.93 -0.38
CA ILE A 231 -11.93 5.20 0.66
C ILE A 231 -12.38 3.86 0.08
N LEU A 232 -11.80 2.75 0.57
CA LEU A 232 -12.14 1.40 0.13
C LEU A 232 -13.02 0.67 1.14
N VAL A 233 -12.82 0.89 2.44
CA VAL A 233 -13.73 0.45 3.49
C VAL A 233 -14.02 1.64 4.40
N ASP A 234 -15.29 1.84 4.73
CA ASP A 234 -15.72 2.89 5.65
C ASP A 234 -16.11 2.36 7.05
N ASP A 235 -16.47 3.29 7.91
CA ASP A 235 -16.93 3.07 9.28
C ASP A 235 -18.38 2.55 9.39
N LYS A 236 -19.02 2.20 8.27
CA LYS A 236 -20.44 1.81 8.19
C LYS A 236 -20.62 0.37 7.69
N GLY A 237 -19.53 -0.28 7.31
CA GLY A 237 -19.52 -1.64 6.76
C GLY A 237 -19.65 -1.68 5.24
N ASN A 238 -19.40 -0.56 4.55
CA ASN A 238 -19.32 -0.55 3.10
C ASN A 238 -17.91 -0.94 2.65
N ASP A 239 -17.84 -1.73 1.57
CA ASP A 239 -16.60 -2.14 0.92
C ASP A 239 -16.71 -1.92 -0.58
N PHE A 240 -15.78 -1.14 -1.13
CA PHE A 240 -15.67 -0.84 -2.56
C PHE A 240 -15.70 -2.11 -3.42
N PHE A 241 -14.95 -3.15 -3.04
CA PHE A 241 -14.81 -4.35 -3.88
C PHE A 241 -16.03 -5.26 -3.82
N HIS A 242 -16.87 -5.16 -2.77
CA HIS A 242 -18.13 -5.88 -2.70
C HIS A 242 -19.27 -5.15 -3.40
N GLN A 243 -19.25 -3.82 -3.44
CA GLN A 243 -20.29 -3.01 -4.08
C GLN A 243 -20.08 -2.84 -5.59
N VAL A 244 -18.83 -2.92 -6.06
CA VAL A 244 -18.46 -2.69 -7.46
C VAL A 244 -18.11 -3.98 -8.19
N CYS A 245 -18.23 -5.15 -7.54
CA CYS A 245 -18.06 -6.42 -8.24
C CYS A 245 -19.20 -6.60 -9.29
N PRO A 246 -18.88 -6.81 -10.58
CA PRO A 246 -19.86 -7.15 -11.60
C PRO A 246 -20.50 -8.51 -11.39
#